data_AF-A0A833IRY2-F1
#
_entry.id   AF-A0A833IRY2-F1
#
_cell.length_a   1.000
_cell.length_b   1.000
_cell.length_c   1.000
_cell.angle_alpha   90.00
_cell.angle_beta   90.00
_cell.angle_gamma   90.00
#
_symmetry.space_group_name_H-M   'P 1'
#
loop_
_entity.id
_entity.type
_entity.pdbx_description
1 polymer ?
#
loop_
_entity_poly.entity_id
_entity_poly.type
_entity_poly.pdbx_seq_one_letter_code
_entity_poly.pdbx_strand_id
1 'polypeptide(L)'
;MFDIGFWELCILAVLGLVILGPERLPRVLRMIGLWVGRARASYQALRTEMERELRVDDMNRARQRMEDEARAMGRSVEDVSRQFEEATRTDTPPPPDDPPSKESPREQD
;
A
#
# COMPACT_ATOMS: atom_id res chain seq x y z
N MET A 1 -14.09 -1.97 13.55
CA MET A 1 -15.36 -2.09 12.81
C MET A 1 -15.44 -3.52 12.30
N PHE A 2 -15.76 -4.43 13.21
CA PHE A 2 -16.08 -5.84 12.92
C PHE A 2 -17.26 -6.16 13.83
N ASP A 3 -18.35 -5.43 13.61
CA ASP A 3 -19.62 -5.62 14.29
C ASP A 3 -20.36 -6.80 13.65
N ILE A 4 -19.70 -7.96 13.58
CA ILE A 4 -20.32 -9.23 13.17
C ILE A 4 -20.78 -9.90 14.46
N GLY A 5 -22.05 -9.71 14.78
CA GLY A 5 -22.72 -10.40 15.86
C GLY A 5 -23.10 -11.83 15.46
N PHE A 6 -23.63 -12.56 16.45
CA PHE A 6 -24.14 -13.91 16.24
C PHE A 6 -25.23 -13.95 15.16
N TRP A 7 -26.07 -12.91 15.10
CA TRP A 7 -27.17 -12.82 14.14
C TRP A 7 -26.68 -12.64 12.70
N GLU A 8 -25.71 -11.75 12.44
CA GLU A 8 -25.13 -11.61 11.11
C GLU A 8 -24.45 -12.92 10.65
N LEU A 9 -23.74 -13.61 11.54
CA LEU A 9 -23.12 -14.89 11.23
C LEU A 9 -24.17 -15.96 10.85
N CYS A 10 -25.29 -16.03 11.57
CA CYS A 10 -26.40 -16.93 11.24
C CYS A 10 -26.98 -16.65 9.86
N ILE A 11 -27.23 -15.38 9.52
CA ILE A 11 -27.74 -15.00 8.20
C ILE A 11 -26.75 -15.39 7.10
N LEU A 12 -25.46 -15.10 7.29
CA LEU A 12 -24.41 -15.48 6.33
C LEU A 12 -24.29 -16.99 6.18
N ALA A 13 -24.43 -17.75 7.26
CA ALA A 13 -24.43 -19.21 7.22
C ALA A 13 -25.63 -19.72 6.40
N VAL A 14 -26.84 -19.22 6.64
CA VAL A 14 -28.03 -19.59 5.87
C VAL A 14 -27.88 -19.21 4.39
N LEU A 15 -27.40 -18.01 4.10
CA LEU A 15 -27.16 -17.56 2.73
C LEU A 15 -26.14 -18.45 2.01
N GLY A 16 -25.04 -18.81 2.71
CA GLY A 16 -24.06 -19.76 2.21
C GLY A 16 -24.64 -21.14 1.95
N LEU A 17 -25.52 -21.63 2.83
CA LEU A 17 -26.22 -22.91 2.65
C LEU A 17 -27.17 -22.87 1.44
N VAL A 18 -27.82 -21.75 1.16
CA VAL A 18 -28.73 -21.61 0.00
C VAL A 18 -27.96 -21.49 -1.32
N ILE A 19 -26.92 -20.64 -1.36
CA ILE A 19 -26.15 -20.38 -2.59
C ILE A 19 -25.29 -21.58 -2.96
N LEU A 20 -24.54 -22.10 -1.99
CA LEU A 20 -23.57 -23.16 -2.22
C LEU A 20 -24.20 -24.54 -2.01
N GLY A 21 -25.22 -24.66 -1.18
CA GLY A 21 -25.82 -25.92 -0.78
C GLY A 21 -25.22 -26.47 0.53
N PRO A 22 -26.04 -27.09 1.41
CA PRO A 22 -25.59 -27.66 2.68
C PRO A 22 -24.54 -28.74 2.55
N GLU A 23 -24.50 -29.46 1.42
CA GLU A 23 -23.54 -30.53 1.18
C GLU A 23 -22.18 -30.01 0.70
N ARG A 24 -22.14 -28.81 0.11
CA ARG A 24 -20.95 -28.26 -0.54
C ARG A 24 -20.16 -27.32 0.37
N LEU A 25 -20.84 -26.57 1.25
CA LEU A 25 -20.20 -25.73 2.28
C LEU A 25 -19.17 -26.49 3.14
N PRO A 26 -19.48 -27.65 3.75
CA PRO A 26 -18.51 -28.40 4.54
C PRO A 26 -17.34 -28.94 3.69
N ARG A 27 -17.58 -29.22 2.40
CA ARG A 27 -16.51 -29.62 1.47
C ARG A 27 -15.54 -28.47 1.20
N VAL A 28 -16.05 -27.24 1.00
CA VAL A 28 -15.22 -26.03 0.81
C VAL A 28 -14.42 -25.68 2.07
N LEU A 29 -15.04 -25.74 3.25
CA LEU A 29 -14.33 -25.52 4.52
C LEU A 29 -13.19 -26.52 4.73
N ARG A 30 -13.39 -27.80 4.36
CA ARG A 30 -12.32 -28.80 4.41
C ARG A 30 -11.17 -28.46 3.46
N MET A 31 -11.47 -28.01 2.24
CA MET A 31 -10.44 -27.61 1.28
C MET A 31 -9.64 -26.41 1.81
N ILE A 32 -10.34 -25.33 2.23
CA ILE A 32 -9.69 -24.14 2.79
C ILE A 32 -8.87 -24.52 4.04
N GLY A 33 -9.45 -25.34 4.92
CA GLY A 33 -8.79 -25.80 6.15
C GLY A 33 -7.50 -26.58 5.88
N LEU A 34 -7.49 -27.46 4.88
CA LEU A 34 -6.28 -28.19 4.48
C LEU A 34 -5.20 -27.25 3.94
N TRP A 35 -5.58 -26.26 3.12
CA TRP A 35 -4.64 -25.28 2.57
C TRP A 35 -4.06 -24.36 3.66
N VAL A 36 -4.91 -23.83 4.53
CA VAL A 36 -4.48 -23.02 5.68
C VAL A 36 -3.65 -23.85 6.65
N GLY A 37 -4.03 -25.11 6.89
CA GLY A 37 -3.26 -26.03 7.73
C GLY A 37 -1.88 -26.31 7.17
N ARG A 38 -1.78 -26.55 5.85
CA ARG A 38 -0.51 -26.74 5.14
C ARG A 38 0.35 -25.48 5.19
N ALA A 39 -0.22 -24.30 4.97
CA ALA A 39 0.48 -23.02 5.05
C ALA A 39 0.99 -22.74 6.47
N ARG A 40 0.15 -22.98 7.48
CA ARG A 40 0.53 -22.86 8.89
C ARG A 40 1.66 -23.83 9.23
N ALA A 41 1.59 -25.09 8.78
CA ALA A 41 2.64 -26.07 8.99
C ALA A 41 3.98 -25.63 8.36
N SER A 42 3.95 -25.10 7.13
CA SER A 42 5.15 -24.55 6.48
C SER A 42 5.74 -23.37 7.26
N TYR A 43 4.90 -22.45 7.77
CA TYR A 43 5.36 -21.33 8.58
C TYR A 43 6.00 -21.78 9.91
N GLN A 44 5.44 -22.83 10.54
CA GLN A 44 5.99 -23.39 11.77
C GLN A 44 7.30 -24.14 11.53
N ALA A 45 7.46 -24.80 10.38
CA ALA A 45 8.73 -25.43 9.99
C ALA A 45 9.83 -24.37 9.81
N LEU A 46 9.54 -23.29 9.07
CA LEU A 46 10.45 -22.15 8.93
C LEU A 46 10.80 -21.54 10.28
N ARG A 47 9.81 -21.32 11.14
CA ARG A 47 10.03 -20.82 12.50
C ARG A 47 10.94 -21.75 13.31
N THR A 48 10.77 -23.07 13.18
CA THR A 48 11.54 -24.08 13.95
C THR A 48 12.99 -24.16 13.47
N GLU A 49 13.24 -24.02 12.17
CA GLU A 49 14.59 -23.91 11.59
C GLU A 49 15.25 -22.59 11.97
N MET A 50 14.50 -21.49 11.86
CA MET A 50 14.88 -20.15 12.32
C MET A 50 15.23 -20.14 13.81
N GLU A 51 14.45 -20.77 14.68
CA GLU A 51 14.67 -20.81 16.14
C GLU A 51 15.83 -21.74 16.55
N ARG A 52 16.25 -22.65 15.66
CA ARG A 52 17.45 -23.48 15.84
C ARG A 52 18.77 -22.75 15.56
N GLU A 53 18.74 -21.66 14.79
CA GLU A 53 19.92 -20.82 14.49
C GLU A 53 19.83 -19.40 15.10
N LEU A 54 18.63 -18.85 15.30
CA LEU A 54 18.39 -17.49 15.78
C LEU A 54 18.15 -17.51 17.29
N ARG A 55 19.24 -17.56 18.04
CA ARG A 55 19.26 -17.24 19.46
C ARG A 55 19.08 -15.73 19.64
N VAL A 56 17.86 -15.22 19.50
CA VAL A 56 17.33 -13.90 19.93
C VAL A 56 17.99 -12.62 19.37
N ASP A 57 19.20 -12.65 18.82
CA ASP A 57 19.94 -11.42 18.42
C ASP A 57 19.46 -10.80 17.09
N ASP A 58 18.86 -11.58 16.19
CA ASP A 58 18.51 -11.12 14.84
C ASP A 58 17.10 -10.53 14.71
N MET A 59 16.18 -10.82 15.63
CA MET A 59 14.84 -10.21 15.61
C MET A 59 14.91 -8.70 15.89
N ASN A 60 15.90 -8.27 16.69
CA ASN A 60 16.23 -6.85 16.88
C ASN A 60 16.89 -6.25 15.63
N ARG A 61 17.76 -6.99 14.94
CA ARG A 61 18.40 -6.50 13.70
C ARG A 61 17.42 -6.38 12.54
N ALA A 62 16.47 -7.29 12.39
CA ALA A 62 15.44 -7.20 11.35
C ALA A 62 14.54 -5.97 11.54
N ARG A 63 14.17 -5.66 12.78
CA ARG A 63 13.45 -4.44 13.13
C ARG A 63 14.27 -3.18 12.85
N GLN A 64 15.55 -3.16 13.26
CA GLN A 64 16.44 -2.03 12.98
C GLN A 64 16.62 -1.79 11.47
N ARG A 65 16.80 -2.85 10.66
CA ARG A 65 16.90 -2.72 9.20
C ARG A 65 15.63 -2.16 8.56
N MET A 66 14.45 -2.62 9.00
CA MET A 66 13.17 -2.08 8.51
C MET A 66 13.00 -0.60 8.89
N GLU A 67 13.39 -0.20 10.11
CA GLU A 67 13.35 1.19 10.54
C GLU A 67 14.33 2.07 9.74
N ASP A 68 15.53 1.57 9.45
CA ASP A 68 16.53 2.28 8.67
C ASP A 68 16.12 2.40 7.19
N GLU A 69 15.55 1.36 6.60
CA GLU A 69 14.99 1.39 5.24
C GLU A 69 13.78 2.34 5.15
N ALA A 70 12.88 2.32 6.14
CA ALA A 70 11.74 3.23 6.19
C ALA A 70 12.20 4.70 6.32
N ARG A 71 13.24 4.97 7.11
CA ARG A 71 13.85 6.30 7.22
C ARG A 71 14.55 6.73 5.93
N ALA A 72 15.26 5.84 5.26
CA ALA A 72 15.90 6.13 3.99
C ALA A 72 14.87 6.44 2.90
N MET A 73 13.76 5.69 2.87
CA MET A 73 12.65 5.93 1.97
C MET A 73 11.99 7.28 2.27
N GLY A 74 11.73 7.61 3.54
CA GLY A 74 11.21 8.91 3.95
C GLY A 74 12.06 10.09 3.46
N ARG A 75 13.40 9.99 3.60
CA ARG A 75 14.32 11.02 3.08
C ARG A 75 14.28 11.11 1.56
N SER A 76 14.26 9.98 0.86
CA SER A 76 14.21 9.97 -0.61
C SER A 76 12.90 10.59 -1.15
N VAL A 77 11.78 10.35 -0.47
CA VAL A 77 10.49 10.96 -0.80
C VAL A 77 10.52 12.46 -0.54
N GLU A 78 11.16 12.89 0.56
CA GLU A 78 11.30 14.30 0.87
C GLU A 78 12.20 15.03 -0.14
N ASP A 79 13.33 14.44 -0.54
CA ASP A 79 14.22 15.00 -1.57
C ASP A 79 13.51 15.09 -2.94
N VAL A 80 12.78 14.04 -3.32
CA VAL A 80 11.96 14.06 -4.55
C VAL A 80 10.89 15.14 -4.48
N SER A 81 10.22 15.31 -3.33
CA SER A 81 9.19 16.33 -3.16
C SER A 81 9.75 17.75 -3.27
N ARG A 82 10.94 18.01 -2.70
CA ARG A 82 11.62 19.30 -2.80
C ARG A 82 12.05 19.61 -4.22
N GLN A 83 12.58 18.61 -4.94
CA GLN A 83 12.97 18.77 -6.33
C GLN A 83 11.76 19.06 -7.23
N PHE A 84 10.61 18.46 -6.92
CA PHE A 84 9.34 18.71 -7.61
C PHE A 84 8.80 20.13 -7.34
N GLU A 85 8.91 20.60 -6.10
CA GLU A 85 8.50 21.95 -5.69
C GLU A 85 9.42 23.02 -6.31
N GLU A 86 10.72 22.76 -6.38
CA GLU A 86 11.72 23.65 -6.99
C GLU A 86 11.55 23.75 -8.52
N ALA A 87 11.30 22.62 -9.19
CA ALA A 87 10.96 22.58 -10.61
C ALA A 87 9.64 23.29 -10.92
N THR A 88 8.65 23.20 -10.03
CA THR A 88 7.37 23.92 -10.17
C THR A 88 7.54 25.43 -9.97
N ARG A 89 8.47 25.85 -9.10
CA ARG A 89 8.75 27.26 -8.82
C ARG A 89 9.52 27.96 -9.96
N THR A 90 10.14 27.21 -10.88
CA THR A 90 10.89 27.77 -12.02
C THR A 90 10.07 27.97 -13.30
N ASP A 91 8.81 27.52 -13.35
CA ASP A 91 7.95 27.56 -14.55
C ASP A 91 6.69 28.44 -14.38
N THR A 92 6.82 29.61 -13.74
CA THR A 92 5.76 30.64 -13.77
C THR A 92 6.09 31.67 -14.88
N PRO A 93 5.30 31.74 -15.97
CA PRO A 93 5.49 32.77 -17.01
C PRO A 93 5.21 34.17 -16.44
N PRO A 94 5.99 35.20 -16.80
CA PRO A 94 5.71 36.58 -16.37
C PRO A 94 4.41 37.09 -17.02
N PRO A 95 3.66 37.98 -16.34
CA PRO A 95 2.49 38.61 -16.94
C PRO A 95 2.90 39.44 -18.17
N PRO A 96 2.07 39.52 -19.22
CA PRO A 96 2.38 40.31 -20.39
C PRO A 96 2.29 41.80 -20.04
N ASP A 97 3.44 42.44 -19.82
CA ASP A 97 3.55 43.89 -19.79
C ASP A 97 3.53 44.45 -21.22
N ASP A 98 2.62 45.38 -21.45
CA ASP A 98 2.39 46.13 -22.68
C ASP A 98 3.69 46.64 -23.34
N PRO A 99 3.88 46.49 -24.66
CA PRO A 99 5.01 47.09 -25.33
C PRO A 99 4.82 48.61 -25.49
N PRO A 100 5.89 49.39 -25.32
CA PRO A 100 5.85 50.84 -25.28
C PRO A 100 5.69 51.43 -26.69
N SER A 101 4.94 52.52 -26.74
CA SER A 101 4.80 53.46 -27.85
C SER A 101 6.13 53.73 -28.55
N LYS A 102 6.20 53.46 -29.86
CA LYS A 102 7.14 54.14 -30.76
C LYS A 102 6.36 54.72 -31.94
N GLU A 103 6.47 56.03 -32.05
CA GLU A 103 5.88 56.92 -33.03
C GLU A 103 6.32 56.61 -34.47
N SER A 104 5.34 56.71 -35.39
CA SER A 104 5.33 57.29 -36.77
C SER A 104 6.46 56.95 -37.76
N PRO A 105 6.14 56.67 -39.05
CA PRO A 105 5.74 57.73 -39.99
C PRO A 105 4.62 57.41 -41.03
N ARG A 106 3.77 58.43 -41.27
CA ARG A 106 3.04 58.91 -42.48
C ARG A 106 2.72 58.02 -43.71
N GLU A 107 1.61 58.43 -44.35
CA GLU A 107 1.12 58.17 -45.74
C GLU A 107 0.35 56.85 -45.94
N GLN A 108 -0.78 56.74 -46.64
CA GLN A 108 -1.50 57.63 -47.58
C GLN A 108 -2.94 57.06 -47.78
N ASP A 109 -3.84 57.94 -48.26
CA ASP A 109 -5.23 57.74 -48.74
C ASP A 109 -6.39 57.96 -47.75
#